data_AF-A0A936LNG4-F1
#
_entry.id   AF-A0A936LNG4-F1
#
_cell.length_a   1.000
_cell.length_b   1.000
_cell.length_c   1.000
_cell.angle_alpha   90.00
_cell.angle_beta   90.00
_cell.angle_gamma   90.00
#
_symmetry.space_group_name_H-M   'P 1'
#
loop_
_entity.id
_entity.type
_entity.pdbx_description
1 polymer ?
#
loop_
_entity_poly.entity_id
_entity_poly.type
_entity_poly.pdbx_seq_one_letter_code
_entity_poly.pdbx_strand_id
1 'polypeptide(L)'
;MYWINQLARLVALLLLCPRECLNLVSALQRTHQSSAWYSITGPRAKFRCAADWDPEHKLAALPWRAPLLAPWNRTYFDLDSAVRRNFVDRICFVFFIGLGDYLYATPAIADIRRRLPGVQLVGYVSSNADGHNAPLVKRLLACNPDIDETLTFAGSPNATNWKNYDYREVIRHEQENPRSIVVPVLYEYDAHCEHRVAEIYRGFCLPLPQPVPSPLIHLPKSATSPALALMASLRPQLELHAKGLAFLQLDSRSSGYVYPYIADVASALVERGYVVLVAGEADTCDERVFELDPMAIPIEQTFGLLAALKNCGYPVRIVSVTSVFWPASSALGIPNLTMQHRHDPGVGSLWYPNLWVITDRNYQTLPASRQIVCPADKFATSQDGLISYDPDFLLESFDRLSSPAFRDFAQYDTQDRCAG
;
A
#
# COMPACT_ATOMS: atom_id res chain seq x y z
N MET A 1 20.03 -44.58 14.98
CA MET A 1 19.60 -45.74 15.79
C MET A 1 18.82 -45.37 17.07
N TYR A 2 19.05 -44.22 17.71
CA TYR A 2 18.31 -43.81 18.93
C TYR A 2 16.81 -43.56 18.70
N TRP A 3 16.44 -42.97 17.56
CA TRP A 3 15.03 -42.66 17.23
C TRP A 3 14.15 -43.88 16.93
N ILE A 4 14.73 -44.95 16.37
CA ILE A 4 13.99 -46.18 16.04
C ILE A 4 13.60 -46.94 17.32
N ASN A 5 14.46 -46.93 18.34
CA ASN A 5 14.16 -47.53 19.64
C ASN A 5 13.11 -46.74 20.45
N GLN A 6 13.02 -45.42 20.27
CA GLN A 6 11.98 -44.60 20.90
C GLN A 6 10.62 -44.80 20.23
N LEU A 7 10.59 -44.94 18.89
CA LEU A 7 9.36 -45.21 18.14
C LEU A 7 8.79 -46.61 18.48
N ALA A 8 9.66 -47.63 18.60
CA ALA A 8 9.24 -48.98 18.95
C ALA A 8 8.67 -49.08 20.39
N ARG A 9 9.20 -48.30 21.34
CA ARG A 9 8.68 -48.20 22.71
C ARG A 9 7.34 -47.48 22.77
N LEU A 10 7.15 -46.44 21.96
CA LEU A 10 5.87 -45.71 21.88
C LEU A 10 4.76 -46.58 21.28
N VAL A 11 5.08 -47.37 20.25
CA VAL A 11 4.14 -48.31 19.60
C VAL A 11 3.79 -49.48 20.54
N ALA A 12 4.75 -49.98 21.32
CA ALA A 12 4.49 -51.02 22.32
C ALA A 12 3.60 -50.52 23.48
N LEU A 13 3.76 -49.27 23.91
CA LEU A 13 2.89 -48.64 24.93
C LEU A 13 1.46 -48.43 24.44
N LEU A 14 1.27 -48.07 23.16
CA LEU A 14 -0.05 -47.86 22.54
C LEU A 14 -0.84 -49.16 22.35
N LEU A 15 -0.16 -50.31 22.25
CA LEU A 15 -0.80 -51.61 22.05
C LEU A 15 -1.21 -52.33 23.35
N LEU A 16 -0.62 -51.96 24.49
CA LEU A 16 -0.81 -52.69 25.75
C LEU A 16 -1.84 -52.06 26.71
N CYS A 17 -2.16 -50.76 26.58
CA CYS A 17 -3.15 -50.12 27.46
C CYS A 17 -3.97 -49.02 26.75
N PRO A 18 -4.95 -49.39 25.91
CA PRO A 18 -5.69 -48.43 25.07
C PRO A 18 -6.44 -47.36 25.88
N ARG A 19 -6.89 -47.70 27.10
CA ARG A 19 -7.64 -46.80 27.98
C ARG A 19 -6.77 -45.77 28.71
N GLU A 20 -5.52 -46.11 29.04
CA GLU A 20 -4.61 -45.18 29.73
C GLU A 20 -3.94 -44.22 28.75
N CYS A 21 -3.68 -44.64 27.51
CA CYS A 21 -3.26 -43.74 26.43
C CYS A 21 -4.35 -42.75 26.03
N LEU A 22 -5.63 -43.15 26.05
CA LEU A 22 -6.74 -42.22 25.85
C LEU A 22 -6.78 -41.17 26.95
N ASN A 23 -6.49 -41.51 28.20
CA ASN A 23 -6.42 -40.55 29.29
C ASN A 23 -5.16 -39.67 29.24
N LEU A 24 -4.02 -40.18 28.76
CA LEU A 24 -2.80 -39.38 28.56
C LEU A 24 -2.91 -38.43 27.36
N VAL A 25 -3.54 -38.86 26.26
CA VAL A 25 -3.87 -38.01 25.11
C VAL A 25 -4.98 -37.03 25.47
N SER A 26 -5.97 -37.42 26.27
CA SER A 26 -6.98 -36.49 26.82
C SER A 26 -6.37 -35.49 27.80
N ALA A 27 -5.39 -35.91 28.61
CA ALA A 27 -4.69 -35.04 29.55
C ALA A 27 -3.75 -34.08 28.82
N LEU A 28 -3.02 -34.55 27.79
CA LEU A 28 -2.19 -33.71 26.92
C LEU A 28 -3.03 -32.79 26.02
N GLN A 29 -4.20 -33.22 25.55
CA GLN A 29 -5.16 -32.35 24.87
C GLN A 29 -5.78 -31.34 25.84
N ARG A 30 -6.07 -31.70 27.09
CA ARG A 30 -6.59 -30.76 28.09
C ARG A 30 -5.53 -29.77 28.59
N THR A 31 -4.27 -30.17 28.77
CA THR A 31 -3.20 -29.27 29.19
C THR A 31 -2.64 -28.42 28.04
N HIS A 32 -2.83 -28.81 26.78
CA HIS A 32 -2.56 -27.95 25.61
C HIS A 32 -3.79 -27.20 25.06
N GLN A 33 -5.01 -27.49 25.52
CA GLN A 33 -6.21 -26.69 25.22
C GLN A 33 -6.56 -25.66 26.31
N SER A 34 -5.96 -25.74 27.50
CA SER A 34 -6.14 -24.73 28.54
C SER A 34 -5.02 -23.69 28.49
N SER A 35 -5.11 -22.73 27.54
CA SER A 35 -4.50 -21.37 27.59
C SER A 35 -4.32 -20.70 26.22
N ALA A 36 -4.96 -21.17 25.15
CA ALA A 36 -4.99 -20.45 23.87
C ALA A 36 -6.44 -20.23 23.39
N TRP A 37 -6.90 -18.97 23.42
CA TRP A 37 -8.20 -18.50 22.92
C TRP A 37 -8.31 -18.51 21.38
N TYR A 38 -7.47 -19.29 20.69
CA TYR A 38 -7.38 -19.34 19.24
C TYR A 38 -7.52 -20.79 18.75
N SER A 39 -8.44 -21.02 17.83
CA SER A 39 -8.48 -22.26 17.05
C SER A 39 -7.71 -22.05 15.74
N ILE A 40 -6.53 -22.65 15.63
CA ILE A 40 -5.85 -22.82 14.33
C ILE A 40 -6.43 -24.09 13.72
N THR A 41 -7.37 -23.94 12.78
CA THR A 41 -7.87 -25.09 12.00
C THR A 41 -7.48 -24.92 10.54
N GLY A 42 -6.42 -25.64 10.15
CA GLY A 42 -6.04 -25.88 8.76
C GLY A 42 -5.43 -24.69 7.99
N PRO A 43 -5.04 -24.91 6.72
CA PRO A 43 -4.23 -23.99 5.90
C PRO A 43 -4.93 -22.68 5.48
N ARG A 44 -6.06 -22.34 6.12
CA ARG A 44 -6.81 -21.08 5.99
C ARG A 44 -7.36 -20.70 7.37
N ALA A 45 -6.50 -20.22 8.26
CA ALA A 45 -6.91 -19.79 9.59
C ALA A 45 -7.89 -18.62 9.48
N LYS A 46 -9.17 -18.84 9.82
CA LYS A 46 -10.17 -17.79 10.04
C LYS A 46 -10.30 -17.57 11.55
N PHE A 47 -10.11 -16.34 12.01
CA PHE A 47 -10.28 -15.96 13.40
C PHE A 47 -11.79 -15.82 13.66
N ARG A 48 -12.38 -16.74 14.43
CA ARG A 48 -13.75 -16.62 14.92
C ARG A 48 -13.72 -16.40 16.42
N CYS A 49 -14.34 -15.32 16.88
CA CYS A 49 -14.59 -15.09 18.30
C CYS A 49 -15.70 -16.08 18.76
N ALA A 50 -15.37 -17.04 19.62
CA ALA A 50 -16.33 -18.04 20.12
C ALA A 50 -17.47 -17.38 20.91
N ALA A 51 -18.69 -17.91 20.82
CA ALA A 51 -19.91 -17.30 21.35
C ALA A 51 -20.03 -17.32 22.88
N ASP A 52 -19.20 -18.11 23.56
CA ASP A 52 -19.38 -18.42 24.99
C ASP A 52 -18.23 -17.79 25.80
N TRP A 53 -18.38 -16.52 26.20
CA TRP A 53 -17.47 -15.85 27.12
C TRP A 53 -18.19 -15.55 28.43
N ASP A 54 -17.66 -16.08 29.53
CA ASP A 54 -18.12 -15.88 30.89
C ASP A 54 -17.52 -14.58 31.48
N PRO A 55 -18.34 -13.58 31.81
CA PRO A 55 -17.87 -12.28 32.29
C PRO A 55 -17.24 -12.31 33.69
N GLU A 56 -17.32 -13.41 34.44
CA GLU A 56 -16.71 -13.51 35.79
C GLU A 56 -15.24 -13.97 35.77
N HIS A 57 -14.71 -14.44 34.64
CA HIS A 57 -13.28 -14.73 34.47
C HIS A 57 -12.47 -13.45 34.26
N LYS A 58 -12.29 -12.70 35.37
CA LYS A 58 -11.38 -11.56 35.51
C LYS A 58 -9.99 -11.90 34.96
N LEU A 59 -9.58 -11.17 33.91
CA LEU A 59 -8.25 -10.56 33.76
C LEU A 59 -7.02 -11.44 34.08
N ALA A 60 -7.06 -12.75 33.83
CA ALA A 60 -5.86 -13.56 33.76
C ALA A 60 -5.27 -13.42 32.36
N ALA A 61 -4.55 -12.31 32.15
CA ALA A 61 -3.43 -12.14 31.25
C ALA A 61 -3.17 -13.31 30.27
N LEU A 62 -3.95 -13.40 29.19
CA LEU A 62 -3.36 -13.80 27.93
C LEU A 62 -2.94 -12.51 27.27
N PRO A 63 -1.62 -12.24 27.17
CA PRO A 63 -1.21 -11.08 26.43
C PRO A 63 -1.82 -11.27 25.05
N TRP A 64 -2.52 -10.27 24.55
CA TRP A 64 -2.71 -10.07 23.11
C TRP A 64 -1.33 -9.81 22.47
N ARG A 65 -0.38 -10.74 22.67
CA ARG A 65 0.76 -10.93 21.82
C ARG A 65 0.14 -11.50 20.57
N ALA A 66 0.00 -10.67 19.54
CA ALA A 66 -0.02 -11.19 18.19
C ALA A 66 1.07 -12.27 18.14
N PRO A 67 0.73 -13.55 17.89
CA PRO A 67 1.76 -14.57 17.77
C PRO A 67 2.77 -14.04 16.77
N LEU A 68 4.07 -14.21 17.04
CA LEU A 68 5.09 -14.02 16.01
C LEU A 68 4.62 -14.87 14.83
N LEU A 69 4.05 -14.21 13.82
CA LEU A 69 3.28 -14.90 12.81
C LEU A 69 4.27 -15.80 12.09
N ALA A 70 3.99 -17.11 12.07
CA ALA A 70 4.68 -17.97 11.14
C ALA A 70 4.49 -17.36 9.75
N PRO A 71 5.54 -17.26 8.91
CA PRO A 71 5.55 -16.50 7.65
C PRO A 71 4.50 -16.91 6.59
N TRP A 72 3.59 -17.83 6.92
CA TRP A 72 2.63 -18.48 6.04
C TRP A 72 1.18 -18.44 6.56
N ASN A 73 0.91 -17.93 7.77
CA ASN A 73 -0.45 -17.86 8.30
C ASN A 73 -1.06 -16.46 8.08
N ARG A 74 -2.04 -16.40 7.19
CA ARG A 74 -2.84 -15.19 6.97
C ARG A 74 -3.65 -14.85 8.22
N THR A 75 -3.53 -13.60 8.68
CA THR A 75 -4.27 -13.10 9.85
C THR A 75 -5.43 -12.23 9.39
N TYR A 76 -6.60 -12.46 9.98
CA TYR A 76 -7.83 -11.72 9.69
C TYR A 76 -8.33 -11.08 10.97
N PHE A 77 -8.70 -9.81 10.91
CA PHE A 77 -9.15 -9.00 12.04
C PHE A 77 -10.62 -8.63 11.86
N ASP A 78 -11.53 -9.31 12.55
CA ASP A 78 -12.94 -8.93 12.61
C ASP A 78 -13.14 -7.83 13.67
N LEU A 79 -12.87 -6.58 13.26
CA LEU A 79 -12.93 -5.40 14.12
C LEU A 79 -14.36 -5.11 14.59
N ASP A 80 -15.36 -5.26 13.69
CA ASP A 80 -16.78 -5.07 14.00
C ASP A 80 -17.25 -6.03 15.12
N SER A 81 -16.83 -7.30 15.07
CA SER A 81 -17.12 -8.24 16.15
C SER A 81 -16.40 -7.90 17.44
N ALA A 82 -15.13 -7.47 17.39
CA ALA A 82 -14.36 -7.11 18.58
C ALA A 82 -14.97 -5.92 19.32
N VAL A 83 -15.39 -4.89 18.58
CA VAL A 83 -16.02 -3.68 19.14
C VAL A 83 -17.43 -3.95 19.65
N ARG A 84 -18.27 -4.70 18.91
CA ARG A 84 -19.65 -5.02 19.35
C ARG A 84 -19.71 -5.82 20.65
N ARG A 85 -18.68 -6.60 20.95
CA ARG A 85 -18.54 -7.32 22.22
C ARG A 85 -18.00 -6.45 23.36
N ASN A 86 -17.85 -5.15 23.12
CA ASN A 86 -17.31 -4.15 24.04
C ASN A 86 -15.85 -4.42 24.46
N PHE A 87 -15.12 -5.24 23.71
CA PHE A 87 -13.73 -5.60 24.02
C PHE A 87 -12.73 -4.54 23.57
N VAL A 88 -13.07 -3.79 22.53
CA VAL A 88 -12.17 -2.83 21.89
C VAL A 88 -12.84 -1.47 21.80
N ASP A 89 -12.18 -0.42 22.27
CA ASP A 89 -12.53 1.00 22.02
C ASP A 89 -11.38 1.78 21.37
N ARG A 90 -10.23 1.12 21.16
CA ARG A 90 -9.04 1.69 20.51
C ARG A 90 -8.41 0.68 19.54
N ILE A 91 -8.17 1.09 18.30
CA ILE A 91 -7.55 0.27 17.24
C ILE A 91 -6.26 0.94 16.80
N CYS A 92 -5.14 0.22 16.96
CA CYS A 92 -3.81 0.69 16.65
C CYS A 92 -3.31 0.03 15.36
N PHE A 93 -3.45 0.74 14.23
CA PHE A 93 -2.91 0.32 12.94
C PHE A 93 -1.40 0.46 12.93
N VAL A 94 -0.70 -0.59 12.58
CA VAL A 94 0.76 -0.57 12.48
C VAL A 94 1.17 -0.61 11.02
N PHE A 95 1.82 0.46 10.56
CA PHE A 95 2.33 0.62 9.21
C PHE A 95 3.82 0.30 9.18
N PHE A 96 4.18 -0.66 8.33
CA PHE A 96 5.54 -1.19 8.17
C PHE A 96 6.15 -0.84 6.81
N ILE A 97 5.48 0.06 6.09
CA ILE A 97 5.37 -0.03 4.64
C ILE A 97 5.69 1.29 3.95
N GLY A 98 6.02 1.20 2.67
CA GLY A 98 6.28 2.34 1.81
C GLY A 98 5.03 3.20 1.60
N LEU A 99 5.25 4.40 1.08
CA LEU A 99 4.21 5.40 0.91
C LEU A 99 3.02 4.94 0.06
N GLY A 100 3.28 4.16 -1.00
CA GLY A 100 2.22 3.61 -1.86
C GLY A 100 1.29 2.67 -1.10
N ASP A 101 1.83 1.89 -0.17
CA ASP A 101 1.06 0.91 0.59
C ASP A 101 0.11 1.56 1.59
N TYR A 102 0.56 2.67 2.21
CA TYR A 102 -0.32 3.53 2.98
C TYR A 102 -1.51 4.00 2.13
N LEU A 103 -1.26 4.48 0.91
CA LEU A 103 -2.33 4.93 0.02
C LEU A 103 -3.34 3.82 -0.26
N TYR A 104 -2.90 2.59 -0.56
CA TYR A 104 -3.81 1.45 -0.74
C TYR A 104 -4.66 1.11 0.49
N ALA A 105 -4.19 1.43 1.70
CA ALA A 105 -4.93 1.20 2.95
C ALA A 105 -6.00 2.26 3.22
N THR A 106 -5.86 3.48 2.69
CA THR A 106 -6.74 4.61 3.01
C THR A 106 -8.24 4.35 2.80
N PRO A 107 -8.72 3.64 1.75
CA PRO A 107 -10.15 3.39 1.62
C PRO A 107 -10.69 2.44 2.69
N ALA A 108 -9.87 1.49 3.17
CA ALA A 108 -10.28 0.58 4.25
C ALA A 108 -10.35 1.32 5.58
N ILE A 109 -9.39 2.22 5.85
CA ILE A 109 -9.39 3.06 7.06
C ILE A 109 -10.65 3.92 7.14
N ALA A 110 -11.04 4.55 6.02
CA ALA A 110 -12.27 5.35 5.95
C ALA A 110 -13.54 4.50 6.16
N ASP A 111 -13.61 3.28 5.62
CA ASP A 111 -14.74 2.38 5.88
C ASP A 111 -14.79 1.95 7.36
N ILE A 112 -13.64 1.65 7.96
CA ILE A 112 -13.53 1.32 9.38
C ILE A 112 -14.01 2.50 10.25
N ARG A 113 -13.57 3.73 9.95
CA ARG A 113 -14.03 4.93 10.67
C ARG A 113 -15.55 5.11 10.58
N ARG A 114 -16.14 4.95 9.39
CA ARG A 114 -17.59 5.05 9.20
C ARG A 114 -18.37 3.97 9.97
N ARG A 115 -17.85 2.75 10.03
CA ARG A 115 -18.46 1.62 10.75
C ARG A 115 -18.32 1.75 12.26
N LEU A 116 -17.21 2.31 12.73
CA LEU A 116 -16.80 2.34 14.13
C LEU A 116 -16.55 3.79 14.61
N PRO A 117 -17.53 4.71 14.51
CA PRO A 117 -17.31 6.14 14.73
C PRO A 117 -16.90 6.50 16.18
N GLY A 118 -17.25 5.66 17.16
CA GLY A 118 -16.90 5.85 18.57
C GLY A 118 -15.60 5.19 19.00
N VAL A 119 -14.87 4.54 18.08
CA VAL A 119 -13.61 3.85 18.36
C VAL A 119 -12.45 4.77 18.01
N GLN A 120 -11.45 4.83 18.89
CA GLN A 120 -10.24 5.60 18.64
C GLN A 120 -9.35 4.86 17.63
N LEU A 121 -8.97 5.49 16.53
CA LEU A 121 -8.09 4.92 15.50
C LEU A 121 -6.72 5.59 15.56
N VAL A 122 -5.68 4.78 15.72
CA VAL A 122 -4.31 5.26 15.97
C VAL A 122 -3.40 4.69 14.89
N GLY A 123 -2.60 5.54 14.25
CA GLY A 123 -1.60 5.14 13.27
C GLY A 123 -0.21 5.07 13.90
N TYR A 124 0.39 3.88 13.95
CA TYR A 124 1.78 3.67 14.32
C TYR A 124 2.67 3.53 13.10
N VAL A 125 3.76 4.28 13.07
CA VAL A 125 4.73 4.26 11.97
C VAL A 125 6.13 3.95 12.50
N SER A 126 6.87 3.08 11.80
CA SER A 126 8.28 2.81 12.10
C SER A 126 9.13 4.08 12.06
N SER A 127 10.16 4.20 12.90
CA SER A 127 11.23 5.18 12.66
C SER A 127 12.44 4.58 11.94
N ASN A 128 12.65 3.26 12.02
CA ASN A 128 13.93 2.65 11.61
C ASN A 128 13.84 1.72 10.39
N ALA A 129 12.67 1.17 10.06
CA ALA A 129 12.57 0.21 8.97
C ALA A 129 12.64 0.87 7.58
N ASP A 130 12.24 2.14 7.48
CA ASP A 130 12.40 2.95 6.29
C ASP A 130 12.57 4.42 6.70
N GLY A 131 13.83 4.82 6.94
CA GLY A 131 14.16 6.18 7.37
C GLY A 131 13.71 7.27 6.39
N HIS A 132 13.35 6.92 5.15
CA HIS A 132 12.94 7.87 4.12
C HIS A 132 11.42 7.94 3.99
N ASN A 133 10.73 6.81 3.80
CA ASN A 133 9.28 6.81 3.61
C ASN A 133 8.50 6.95 4.90
N ALA A 134 9.02 6.45 6.04
CA ALA A 134 8.26 6.43 7.27
C ALA A 134 7.92 7.84 7.80
N PRO A 135 8.83 8.84 7.74
CA PRO A 135 8.46 10.24 8.01
C PRO A 135 7.35 10.77 7.08
N LEU A 136 7.31 10.34 5.82
CA LEU A 136 6.28 10.75 4.85
C LEU A 136 4.92 10.14 5.20
N VAL A 137 4.89 8.84 5.50
CA VAL A 137 3.68 8.13 5.93
C VAL A 137 3.13 8.74 7.22
N LYS A 138 4.00 9.06 8.18
CA LYS A 138 3.61 9.75 9.42
C LYS A 138 2.91 11.08 9.13
N ARG A 139 3.45 11.90 8.22
CA ARG A 139 2.82 13.18 7.87
C ARG A 139 1.48 13.02 7.19
N LEU A 140 1.34 12.04 6.29
CA LEU A 140 0.06 11.76 5.64
C LEU A 140 -0.99 11.21 6.62
N LEU A 141 -0.60 10.33 7.55
CA LEU A 141 -1.48 9.85 8.62
C LEU A 141 -1.94 11.00 9.51
N ALA A 142 -1.06 11.92 9.87
CA ALA A 142 -1.41 13.08 10.67
C ALA A 142 -2.37 14.05 9.95
N CYS A 143 -2.43 14.00 8.61
CA CYS A 143 -3.41 14.76 7.83
C CYS A 143 -4.73 14.00 7.63
N ASN A 144 -4.79 12.71 7.93
CA ASN A 144 -5.95 11.87 7.69
C ASN A 144 -7.02 12.07 8.79
N PRO A 145 -8.22 12.58 8.46
CA PRO A 145 -9.28 12.82 9.45
C PRO A 145 -9.87 11.53 10.03
N ASP A 146 -9.62 10.37 9.41
CA ASP A 146 -10.06 9.08 9.91
C ASP A 146 -9.12 8.53 10.99
N ILE A 147 -7.96 9.14 11.24
CA ILE A 147 -6.98 8.75 12.25
C ILE A 147 -6.94 9.82 13.36
N ASP A 148 -7.22 9.43 14.60
CA ASP A 148 -7.26 10.35 15.75
C ASP A 148 -5.87 10.73 16.24
N GLU A 149 -4.92 9.79 16.14
CA GLU A 149 -3.60 9.94 16.71
C GLU A 149 -2.55 9.25 15.84
N THR A 150 -1.40 9.89 15.63
CA THR A 150 -0.27 9.31 14.89
C THR A 150 0.97 9.24 15.77
N LEU A 151 1.49 8.04 15.96
CA LEU A 151 2.63 7.73 16.82
C LEU A 151 3.76 7.08 16.02
N THR A 152 4.96 7.13 16.61
CA THR A 152 6.13 6.43 16.08
C THR A 152 6.60 5.37 17.04
N PHE A 153 7.24 4.35 16.51
CA PHE A 153 7.94 3.32 17.28
C PHE A 153 9.23 2.94 16.54
N ALA A 154 10.23 2.42 17.25
CA ALA A 154 11.55 2.18 16.67
C ALA A 154 11.49 1.19 15.50
N GLY A 155 10.91 0.02 15.74
CA GLY A 155 10.92 -1.09 14.79
C GLY A 155 12.31 -1.71 14.59
N SER A 156 12.39 -2.74 13.74
CA SER A 156 13.66 -3.42 13.43
C SER A 156 14.34 -2.77 12.22
N PRO A 157 15.64 -2.39 12.31
CA PRO A 157 16.40 -1.89 11.16
C PRO A 157 16.67 -2.96 10.10
N ASN A 158 16.48 -4.25 10.45
CA ASN A 158 16.73 -5.39 9.57
C ASN A 158 15.42 -5.97 8.98
N ALA A 159 14.30 -5.27 9.13
CA ALA A 159 13.04 -5.70 8.52
C ALA A 159 13.18 -5.62 7.00
N THR A 160 13.02 -6.76 6.31
CA THR A 160 13.10 -6.84 4.85
C THR A 160 11.72 -6.97 4.21
N ASN A 161 10.71 -7.33 4.99
CA ASN A 161 9.30 -7.33 4.61
C ASN A 161 8.42 -7.34 5.86
N TRP A 162 7.11 -7.37 5.67
CA TRP A 162 6.16 -7.39 6.78
C TRP A 162 6.24 -8.67 7.65
N LYS A 163 6.76 -9.79 7.12
CA LYS A 163 6.81 -11.09 7.82
C LYS A 163 7.87 -11.16 8.90
N ASN A 164 8.94 -10.35 8.81
CA ASN A 164 10.01 -10.28 9.80
C ASN A 164 10.01 -8.95 10.58
N TYR A 165 8.91 -8.21 10.52
CA TYR A 165 8.80 -6.91 11.14
C TYR A 165 8.53 -7.02 12.65
N ASP A 166 9.29 -6.27 13.46
CA ASP A 166 9.13 -6.21 14.92
C ASP A 166 8.31 -4.98 15.37
N TYR A 167 7.11 -5.22 15.88
CA TYR A 167 6.23 -4.20 16.49
C TYR A 167 5.90 -4.50 17.95
N ARG A 168 6.76 -5.27 18.64
CA ARG A 168 6.59 -5.57 20.08
C ARG A 168 6.58 -4.32 20.94
N GLU A 169 7.23 -3.25 20.50
CA GLU A 169 7.18 -1.93 21.15
C GLU A 169 5.76 -1.36 21.16
N VAL A 170 5.04 -1.42 20.03
CA VAL A 170 3.64 -0.98 19.94
C VAL A 170 2.76 -1.78 20.90
N ILE A 171 2.94 -3.11 20.93
CA ILE A 171 2.22 -3.98 21.88
C ILE A 171 2.48 -3.54 23.31
N ARG A 172 3.72 -3.17 23.66
CA ARG A 172 4.09 -2.70 24.99
C ARG A 172 3.48 -1.34 25.32
N HIS A 173 3.49 -0.40 24.38
CA HIS A 173 2.86 0.92 24.54
C HIS A 173 1.37 0.79 24.83
N GLU A 174 0.70 -0.15 24.16
CA GLU A 174 -0.74 -0.36 24.30
C GLU A 174 -1.14 -1.33 25.42
N GLN A 175 -0.18 -1.91 26.16
CA GLN A 175 -0.48 -2.77 27.32
C GLN A 175 -1.21 -2.04 28.44
N GLU A 176 -1.01 -0.72 28.55
CA GLU A 176 -1.66 0.13 29.53
C GLU A 176 -3.11 0.49 29.14
N ASN A 177 -3.49 0.22 27.89
CA ASN A 177 -4.84 0.41 27.35
C ASN A 177 -5.50 -0.96 27.14
N PRO A 178 -6.19 -1.52 28.15
CA PRO A 178 -6.70 -2.91 28.12
C PRO A 178 -7.77 -3.17 27.05
N ARG A 179 -8.26 -2.11 26.39
CA ARG A 179 -9.25 -2.14 25.31
C ARG A 179 -8.66 -1.73 23.95
N SER A 180 -7.32 -1.69 23.85
CA SER A 180 -6.61 -1.52 22.59
C SER A 180 -6.42 -2.85 21.87
N ILE A 181 -6.57 -2.83 20.54
CA ILE A 181 -6.10 -3.90 19.66
C ILE A 181 -5.02 -3.36 18.72
N VAL A 182 -3.89 -4.05 18.67
CA VAL A 182 -2.79 -3.73 17.75
C VAL A 182 -2.94 -4.57 16.49
N VAL A 183 -3.12 -3.92 15.35
CA VAL A 183 -3.37 -4.57 14.06
C VAL A 183 -2.35 -4.16 12.99
N PRO A 184 -1.52 -5.09 12.49
CA PRO A 184 -0.64 -4.83 11.36
C PRO A 184 -1.44 -4.57 10.08
N VAL A 185 -1.11 -3.51 9.32
CA VAL A 185 -1.70 -3.26 8.00
C VAL A 185 -0.95 -4.08 6.95
N LEU A 186 -1.55 -5.20 6.54
CA LEU A 186 -0.93 -6.21 5.69
C LEU A 186 -1.81 -6.52 4.48
N TYR A 187 -1.17 -7.00 3.41
CA TYR A 187 -1.82 -7.52 2.22
C TYR A 187 -0.97 -8.63 1.60
N GLU A 188 -1.64 -9.52 0.85
CA GLU A 188 -0.94 -10.50 0.02
C GLU A 188 -0.52 -9.86 -1.30
N TYR A 189 0.61 -10.33 -1.83
CA TYR A 189 1.17 -9.82 -3.08
C TYR A 189 1.71 -10.99 -3.91
N ASP A 190 0.91 -11.41 -4.88
CA ASP A 190 1.28 -12.43 -5.85
C ASP A 190 0.45 -12.28 -7.14
N ALA A 191 0.67 -13.18 -8.10
CA ALA A 191 -0.01 -13.20 -9.39
C ALA A 191 -1.52 -13.47 -9.33
N HIS A 192 -2.02 -13.94 -8.18
CA HIS A 192 -3.42 -14.31 -7.99
C HIS A 192 -4.20 -13.26 -7.18
N CYS A 193 -3.50 -12.25 -6.65
CA CYS A 193 -4.13 -11.13 -5.96
C CYS A 193 -4.89 -10.25 -6.96
N GLU A 194 -6.22 -10.16 -6.79
CA GLU A 194 -7.08 -9.33 -7.64
C GLU A 194 -6.70 -7.85 -7.56
N HIS A 195 -6.62 -7.31 -6.34
CA HIS A 195 -6.23 -5.94 -6.08
C HIS A 195 -5.77 -5.76 -4.63
N ARG A 196 -4.75 -4.92 -4.40
CA ARG A 196 -4.17 -4.70 -3.07
C ARG A 196 -5.18 -4.15 -2.06
N VAL A 197 -6.05 -3.23 -2.47
CA VAL A 197 -7.17 -2.73 -1.63
C VAL A 197 -8.09 -3.88 -1.22
N ALA A 198 -8.45 -4.78 -2.13
CA ALA A 198 -9.32 -5.91 -1.81
C ALA A 198 -8.66 -6.85 -0.78
N GLU A 199 -7.35 -7.08 -0.88
CA GLU A 199 -6.60 -7.85 0.11
C GLU A 199 -6.60 -7.21 1.50
N ILE A 200 -6.48 -5.88 1.58
CA ILE A 200 -6.57 -5.12 2.84
C ILE A 200 -7.98 -5.25 3.43
N TYR A 201 -9.02 -5.08 2.62
CA TYR A 201 -10.42 -5.27 3.05
C TYR A 201 -10.66 -6.69 3.58
N ARG A 202 -10.15 -7.72 2.88
CA ARG A 202 -10.18 -9.10 3.37
C ARG A 202 -9.48 -9.22 4.72
N GLY A 203 -8.29 -8.64 4.87
CA GLY A 203 -7.51 -8.65 6.11
C GLY A 203 -8.27 -8.10 7.32
N PHE A 204 -9.15 -7.11 7.11
CA PHE A 204 -10.01 -6.53 8.15
C PHE A 204 -11.44 -7.07 8.17
N CYS A 205 -11.71 -8.19 7.48
CA CYS A 205 -13.04 -8.79 7.36
C CYS A 205 -14.12 -7.81 6.87
N LEU A 206 -13.74 -6.78 6.11
CA LEU A 206 -14.66 -5.80 5.55
C LEU A 206 -15.35 -6.37 4.30
N PRO A 207 -16.58 -5.92 3.97
CA PRO A 207 -17.21 -6.27 2.71
C PRO A 207 -16.35 -5.83 1.52
N LEU A 208 -16.08 -6.74 0.59
CA LEU A 208 -15.21 -6.43 -0.55
C LEU A 208 -15.84 -5.34 -1.42
N PRO A 209 -15.09 -4.28 -1.76
CA PRO A 209 -15.62 -3.20 -2.55
C PRO A 209 -15.74 -3.61 -4.02
N GLN A 210 -16.85 -3.23 -4.66
CA GLN A 210 -17.06 -3.37 -6.10
C GLN A 210 -17.74 -2.10 -6.64
N PRO A 211 -17.07 -1.26 -7.45
CA PRO A 211 -15.67 -1.38 -7.89
C PRO A 211 -14.67 -1.12 -6.75
N VAL A 212 -13.39 -1.39 -6.99
CA VAL A 212 -12.31 -1.02 -6.07
C VAL A 212 -12.22 0.50 -5.96
N PRO A 213 -12.26 1.10 -4.75
CA PRO A 213 -12.21 2.54 -4.58
C PRO A 213 -10.79 3.07 -4.83
N SER A 214 -10.71 4.28 -5.40
CA SER A 214 -9.46 5.04 -5.45
C SER A 214 -8.96 5.35 -4.03
N PRO A 215 -7.63 5.48 -3.83
CA PRO A 215 -7.08 5.93 -2.56
C PRO A 215 -7.58 7.32 -2.16
N LEU A 216 -7.57 7.59 -0.87
CA LEU A 216 -7.89 8.89 -0.30
C LEU A 216 -6.58 9.59 0.10
N ILE A 217 -6.35 10.79 -0.44
CA ILE A 217 -5.23 11.63 -0.05
C ILE A 217 -5.77 12.81 0.73
N HIS A 218 -5.38 12.90 2.00
CA HIS A 218 -5.64 14.05 2.83
C HIS A 218 -4.41 14.95 2.83
N LEU A 219 -4.59 16.15 2.29
CA LEU A 219 -3.53 17.12 2.11
C LEU A 219 -3.45 18.06 3.32
N PRO A 220 -2.25 18.57 3.65
CA PRO A 220 -2.11 19.62 4.66
C PRO A 220 -2.91 20.87 4.26
N LYS A 221 -3.43 21.60 5.27
CA LYS A 221 -4.27 22.81 5.05
C LYS A 221 -3.54 23.94 4.33
N SER A 222 -2.21 23.99 4.42
CA SER A 222 -1.39 25.04 3.84
C SER A 222 -0.23 24.46 3.05
N ALA A 223 0.05 25.08 1.91
CA ALA A 223 1.22 24.76 1.12
C ALA A 223 2.51 25.35 1.73
N THR A 224 3.64 24.70 1.51
CA THR A 224 4.95 25.25 1.91
C THR A 224 5.38 26.38 0.97
N SER A 225 6.23 27.30 1.45
CA SER A 225 6.75 28.39 0.61
C SER A 225 7.44 27.89 -0.68
N PRO A 226 8.25 26.82 -0.67
CA PRO A 226 8.82 26.27 -1.90
C PRO A 226 7.75 25.76 -2.89
N ALA A 227 6.70 25.09 -2.41
CA ALA A 227 5.61 24.60 -3.27
C ALA A 227 4.83 25.76 -3.91
N LEU A 228 4.57 26.83 -3.14
CA LEU A 228 3.92 28.04 -3.64
C LEU A 228 4.78 28.77 -4.68
N ALA A 229 6.09 28.87 -4.43
CA ALA A 229 7.03 29.47 -5.37
C ALA A 229 7.10 28.69 -6.69
N LEU A 230 7.21 27.36 -6.61
CA LEU A 230 7.17 26.51 -7.80
C LEU A 230 5.86 26.66 -8.57
N MET A 231 4.71 26.70 -7.87
CA MET A 231 3.42 26.94 -8.50
C MET A 231 3.35 28.30 -9.21
N ALA A 232 3.92 29.35 -8.60
CA ALA A 232 3.98 30.68 -9.20
C ALA A 232 4.85 30.71 -10.46
N SER A 233 5.95 29.94 -10.51
CA SER A 233 6.80 29.82 -11.69
C SER A 233 6.18 28.97 -12.81
N LEU A 234 5.44 27.91 -12.46
CA LEU A 234 4.77 27.05 -13.43
C LEU A 234 3.60 27.76 -14.15
N ARG A 235 2.86 28.60 -13.44
CA ARG A 235 1.62 29.23 -13.96
C ARG A 235 1.81 30.01 -15.26
N PRO A 236 2.75 30.98 -15.37
CA PRO A 236 2.96 31.71 -16.62
C PRO A 236 3.31 30.79 -17.79
N GLN A 237 4.10 29.75 -17.55
CA GLN A 237 4.46 28.78 -18.60
C GLN A 237 3.22 27.97 -19.04
N LEU A 238 2.38 27.54 -18.09
CA LEU A 238 1.16 26.80 -18.40
C LEU A 238 0.11 27.64 -19.13
N GLU A 239 0.08 28.96 -18.91
CA GLU A 239 -0.79 29.89 -19.65
C GLU A 239 -0.34 30.06 -21.11
N LEU A 240 0.98 29.99 -21.37
CA LEU A 240 1.55 30.09 -22.72
C LEU A 240 1.49 28.75 -23.49
N HIS A 241 1.50 27.62 -22.79
CA HIS A 241 1.64 26.30 -23.39
C HIS A 241 0.36 25.47 -23.31
N ALA A 242 -0.26 25.31 -24.48
CA ALA A 242 -1.64 24.83 -24.60
C ALA A 242 -1.90 23.37 -24.20
N LYS A 243 -0.89 22.50 -24.11
CA LYS A 243 -1.13 21.07 -23.83
C LYS A 243 -1.15 20.71 -22.34
N GLY A 244 -0.69 21.62 -21.47
CA GLY A 244 -0.68 21.48 -20.02
C GLY A 244 0.64 20.94 -19.45
N LEU A 245 0.57 20.30 -18.28
CA LEU A 245 1.70 19.79 -17.52
C LEU A 245 1.91 18.28 -17.77
N ALA A 246 3.15 17.89 -18.05
CA ALA A 246 3.63 16.52 -17.92
C ALA A 246 4.51 16.40 -16.67
N PHE A 247 4.04 15.64 -15.67
CA PHE A 247 4.80 15.34 -14.46
C PHE A 247 5.54 14.01 -14.61
N LEU A 248 6.85 14.01 -14.42
CA LEU A 248 7.72 12.86 -14.61
C LEU A 248 8.25 12.37 -13.27
N GLN A 249 7.96 11.12 -12.91
CA GLN A 249 8.55 10.42 -11.77
C GLN A 249 9.21 9.14 -12.27
N LEU A 250 10.45 9.27 -12.75
CA LEU A 250 11.13 8.23 -13.53
C LEU A 250 12.25 7.53 -12.75
N ASP A 251 12.21 7.62 -11.43
CA ASP A 251 13.13 6.99 -10.48
C ASP A 251 12.40 6.04 -9.51
N SER A 252 13.09 5.16 -8.80
CA SER A 252 12.49 4.37 -7.73
C SER A 252 13.55 4.07 -6.70
N ARG A 253 13.43 4.72 -5.54
CA ARG A 253 14.39 4.57 -4.44
C ARG A 253 14.44 3.15 -3.90
N SER A 254 13.30 2.47 -3.81
CA SER A 254 13.23 1.11 -3.26
C SER A 254 13.96 0.08 -4.11
N SER A 255 14.09 0.33 -5.42
CA SER A 255 14.81 -0.55 -6.35
C SER A 255 16.16 0.01 -6.80
N GLY A 256 16.50 1.25 -6.41
CA GLY A 256 17.65 1.98 -6.94
C GLY A 256 17.56 2.27 -8.44
N TYR A 257 16.35 2.29 -9.02
CA TYR A 257 16.17 2.51 -10.45
C TYR A 257 16.15 4.00 -10.78
N VAL A 258 16.83 4.39 -11.85
CA VAL A 258 16.72 5.71 -12.47
C VAL A 258 16.60 5.47 -13.97
N TYR A 259 15.57 6.01 -14.60
CA TYR A 259 15.41 5.90 -16.03
C TYR A 259 16.54 6.66 -16.75
N PRO A 260 17.28 6.04 -17.69
CA PRO A 260 18.48 6.67 -18.26
C PRO A 260 18.20 7.80 -19.25
N TYR A 261 16.97 7.95 -19.74
CA TYR A 261 16.62 8.89 -20.83
C TYR A 261 15.69 10.02 -20.35
N ILE A 262 15.82 10.47 -19.09
CA ILE A 262 14.95 11.52 -18.52
C ILE A 262 15.05 12.83 -19.32
N ALA A 263 16.26 13.28 -19.62
CA ALA A 263 16.51 14.51 -20.37
C ALA A 263 15.89 14.48 -21.77
N ASP A 264 16.04 13.36 -22.47
CA ASP A 264 15.50 13.16 -23.83
C ASP A 264 13.97 13.22 -23.81
N VAL A 265 13.33 12.52 -22.87
CA VAL A 265 11.87 12.52 -22.70
C VAL A 265 11.35 13.91 -22.33
N ALA A 266 12.01 14.60 -21.39
CA ALA A 266 11.61 15.94 -20.98
C ALA A 266 11.68 16.92 -22.16
N SER A 267 12.79 16.94 -22.89
CA SER A 267 12.99 17.81 -24.06
C SER A 267 11.96 17.51 -25.15
N ALA A 268 11.71 16.24 -25.45
CA ALA A 268 10.76 15.83 -26.47
C ALA A 268 9.29 16.13 -26.07
N LEU A 269 8.94 16.10 -24.79
CA LEU A 269 7.62 16.54 -24.30
C LEU A 269 7.46 18.06 -24.41
N VAL A 270 8.52 18.80 -24.14
CA VAL A 270 8.56 20.24 -24.31
C VAL A 270 8.36 20.63 -25.79
N GLU A 271 9.03 19.96 -26.73
CA GLU A 271 8.80 20.14 -28.17
C GLU A 271 7.36 19.83 -28.59
N ARG A 272 6.72 18.87 -27.91
CA ARG A 272 5.30 18.56 -28.09
C ARG A 272 4.38 19.62 -27.50
N GLY A 273 4.89 20.65 -26.82
CA GLY A 273 4.11 21.78 -26.28
C GLY A 273 3.63 21.59 -24.84
N TYR A 274 4.31 20.75 -24.06
CA TYR A 274 4.07 20.58 -22.62
C TYR A 274 5.01 21.45 -21.79
N VAL A 275 4.54 21.89 -20.63
CA VAL A 275 5.43 22.24 -19.51
C VAL A 275 5.77 20.93 -18.80
N VAL A 276 7.03 20.74 -18.40
CA VAL A 276 7.49 19.50 -17.78
C VAL A 276 7.91 19.77 -16.34
N LEU A 277 7.44 18.93 -15.41
CA LEU A 277 7.89 18.93 -14.03
C LEU A 277 8.48 17.56 -13.70
N VAL A 278 9.76 17.49 -13.38
CA VAL A 278 10.47 16.24 -13.07
C VAL A 278 10.66 16.13 -11.56
N ALA A 279 10.33 14.97 -10.99
CA ALA A 279 10.70 14.64 -9.61
C ALA A 279 12.18 14.20 -9.60
N GLY A 280 13.07 15.09 -9.16
CA GLY A 280 14.52 14.91 -9.24
C GLY A 280 15.16 15.68 -10.38
N GLU A 281 16.38 15.27 -10.74
CA GLU A 281 17.23 15.91 -11.76
C GLU A 281 16.80 15.48 -13.17
N ALA A 282 16.78 16.45 -14.09
CA ALA A 282 16.41 16.24 -15.49
C ALA A 282 17.58 16.45 -16.46
N ASP A 283 18.70 17.02 -16.01
CA ASP A 283 19.89 17.30 -16.81
C ASP A 283 19.61 18.08 -18.11
N THR A 284 18.76 19.10 -18.03
CA THR A 284 18.39 19.97 -19.17
C THR A 284 18.32 21.44 -18.79
N CYS A 285 18.60 22.32 -19.76
CA CYS A 285 18.60 23.78 -19.58
C CYS A 285 17.34 24.47 -20.13
N ASP A 286 16.33 23.72 -20.58
CA ASP A 286 15.11 24.32 -21.12
C ASP A 286 14.26 24.95 -19.99
N GLU A 287 13.91 26.22 -20.13
CA GLU A 287 13.17 27.00 -19.12
C GLU A 287 11.75 26.48 -18.84
N ARG A 288 11.22 25.57 -19.68
CA ARG A 288 9.91 24.93 -19.52
C ARG A 288 10.00 23.60 -18.76
N VAL A 289 11.22 23.17 -18.41
CA VAL A 289 11.48 22.02 -17.56
C VAL A 289 11.78 22.51 -16.15
N PHE A 290 10.97 22.05 -15.21
CA PHE A 290 11.11 22.36 -13.80
C PHE A 290 11.53 21.11 -13.05
N GLU A 291 12.50 21.25 -12.16
CA GLU A 291 12.94 20.18 -11.27
C GLU A 291 12.30 20.36 -9.89
N LEU A 292 11.71 19.28 -9.38
CA LEU A 292 11.14 19.21 -8.04
C LEU A 292 12.17 18.54 -7.13
N ASP A 293 12.73 19.32 -6.20
CA ASP A 293 13.53 18.78 -5.11
C ASP A 293 12.60 18.15 -4.05
N PRO A 294 12.59 16.81 -3.89
CA PRO A 294 11.73 16.14 -2.92
C PRO A 294 12.12 16.39 -1.46
N MET A 295 13.30 16.98 -1.20
CA MET A 295 13.72 17.42 0.13
C MET A 295 13.12 18.79 0.49
N ALA A 296 13.02 19.71 -0.48
CA ALA A 296 12.39 21.02 -0.31
C ALA A 296 10.87 20.99 -0.41
N ILE A 297 10.32 20.15 -1.30
CA ILE A 297 8.89 19.97 -1.52
C ILE A 297 8.53 18.52 -1.18
N PRO A 298 8.07 18.27 0.05
CA PRO A 298 7.61 16.96 0.48
C PRO A 298 6.53 16.35 -0.43
N ILE A 299 6.43 15.03 -0.44
CA ILE A 299 5.50 14.31 -1.32
C ILE A 299 4.04 14.71 -1.15
N GLU A 300 3.58 15.00 0.08
CA GLU A 300 2.23 15.48 0.34
C GLU A 300 1.99 16.87 -0.28
N GLN A 301 3.03 17.70 -0.37
CA GLN A 301 3.00 18.99 -1.04
C GLN A 301 3.04 18.81 -2.56
N THR A 302 3.78 17.83 -3.08
CA THR A 302 3.75 17.46 -4.51
C THR A 302 2.35 17.01 -4.93
N PHE A 303 1.69 16.17 -4.12
CA PHE A 303 0.28 15.80 -4.37
C PHE A 303 -0.62 17.03 -4.36
N GLY A 304 -0.44 17.94 -3.41
CA GLY A 304 -1.19 19.19 -3.32
C GLY A 304 -0.96 20.11 -4.53
N LEU A 305 0.28 20.24 -5.00
CA LEU A 305 0.63 21.01 -6.20
C LEU A 305 -0.08 20.46 -7.44
N LEU A 306 0.02 19.15 -7.69
CA LEU A 306 -0.62 18.52 -8.84
C LEU A 306 -2.15 18.63 -8.78
N ALA A 307 -2.74 18.45 -7.60
CA ALA A 307 -4.17 18.65 -7.37
C ALA A 307 -4.58 20.10 -7.65
N ALA A 308 -3.83 21.08 -7.15
CA ALA A 308 -4.12 22.49 -7.32
C ALA A 308 -4.04 22.92 -8.80
N LEU A 309 -3.03 22.44 -9.54
CA LEU A 309 -2.88 22.72 -10.96
C LEU A 309 -4.05 22.13 -11.76
N LYS A 310 -4.42 20.87 -11.51
CA LYS A 310 -5.61 20.25 -12.11
C LYS A 310 -6.89 21.06 -11.80
N ASN A 311 -7.08 21.46 -10.55
CA ASN A 311 -8.26 22.22 -10.11
C ASN A 311 -8.31 23.64 -10.69
N CYS A 312 -7.18 24.20 -11.09
CA CYS A 312 -7.13 25.47 -11.85
C CYS A 312 -7.50 25.28 -13.34
N GLY A 313 -7.84 24.06 -13.77
CA GLY A 313 -8.23 23.75 -15.14
C GLY A 313 -7.07 23.38 -16.07
N TYR A 314 -5.84 23.31 -15.56
CA TYR A 314 -4.70 22.87 -16.37
C TYR A 314 -4.77 21.35 -16.60
N PRO A 315 -4.63 20.87 -17.85
CA PRO A 315 -4.45 19.44 -18.10
C PRO A 315 -3.16 18.96 -17.43
N VAL A 316 -3.25 17.99 -16.52
CA VAL A 316 -2.09 17.35 -15.88
C VAL A 316 -2.05 15.90 -16.31
N ARG A 317 -0.87 15.41 -16.68
CA ARG A 317 -0.59 14.00 -16.98
C ARG A 317 0.63 13.56 -16.20
N ILE A 318 0.64 12.31 -15.75
CA ILE A 318 1.77 11.72 -15.03
C ILE A 318 2.43 10.68 -15.93
N VAL A 319 3.76 10.64 -15.92
CA VAL A 319 4.54 9.49 -16.37
C VAL A 319 5.33 8.99 -15.16
N SER A 320 5.15 7.73 -14.78
CA SER A 320 5.77 7.21 -13.56
C SER A 320 6.24 5.78 -13.68
N VAL A 321 7.31 5.41 -12.99
CA VAL A 321 7.65 3.99 -12.80
C VAL A 321 6.73 3.35 -11.73
N THR A 322 6.73 2.02 -11.59
CA THR A 322 6.00 1.29 -10.53
C THR A 322 6.38 1.75 -9.12
N SER A 323 5.71 2.79 -8.63
CA SER A 323 6.01 3.49 -7.39
C SER A 323 4.75 4.21 -6.85
N VAL A 324 4.92 5.09 -5.86
CA VAL A 324 3.83 5.79 -5.15
C VAL A 324 2.87 6.55 -6.08
N PHE A 325 3.33 7.04 -7.23
CA PHE A 325 2.47 7.81 -8.12
C PHE A 325 1.41 6.97 -8.85
N TRP A 326 1.50 5.64 -8.82
CA TRP A 326 0.43 4.77 -9.31
C TRP A 326 -0.86 4.98 -8.50
N PRO A 327 -0.90 4.64 -7.19
CA PRO A 327 -2.08 4.91 -6.37
C PRO A 327 -2.35 6.41 -6.21
N ALA A 328 -1.33 7.26 -6.15
CA ALA A 328 -1.56 8.69 -5.97
C ALA A 328 -2.27 9.33 -7.17
N SER A 329 -1.90 8.96 -8.40
CA SER A 329 -2.58 9.47 -9.60
C SER A 329 -4.07 9.11 -9.63
N SER A 330 -4.43 7.92 -9.15
CA SER A 330 -5.82 7.47 -9.01
C SER A 330 -6.60 8.33 -8.00
N ALA A 331 -6.01 8.58 -6.84
CA ALA A 331 -6.60 9.45 -5.81
C ALA A 331 -6.83 10.89 -6.32
N LEU A 332 -5.88 11.40 -7.10
CA LEU A 332 -5.94 12.74 -7.69
C LEU A 332 -6.82 12.79 -8.95
N GLY A 333 -7.25 11.63 -9.48
CA GLY A 333 -7.96 11.51 -10.75
C GLY A 333 -7.15 12.06 -11.93
N ILE A 334 -5.84 11.82 -11.96
CA ILE A 334 -4.92 12.28 -13.01
C ILE A 334 -4.54 11.08 -13.89
N PRO A 335 -4.63 11.17 -15.23
CA PRO A 335 -4.15 10.11 -16.12
C PRO A 335 -2.65 9.85 -15.92
N ASN A 336 -2.27 8.57 -15.89
CA ASN A 336 -0.89 8.18 -15.64
C ASN A 336 -0.43 7.09 -16.62
N LEU A 337 0.62 7.40 -17.37
CA LEU A 337 1.39 6.42 -18.14
C LEU A 337 2.44 5.82 -17.22
N THR A 338 2.29 4.55 -16.93
CA THR A 338 3.16 3.87 -15.99
C THR A 338 4.14 2.94 -16.69
N MET A 339 5.37 2.91 -16.20
CA MET A 339 6.42 2.02 -16.68
C MET A 339 6.72 0.95 -15.63
N GLN A 340 6.58 -0.31 -16.04
CA GLN A 340 7.11 -1.40 -15.24
C GLN A 340 8.64 -1.44 -15.36
N HIS A 341 9.35 -1.15 -14.27
CA HIS A 341 10.82 -1.10 -14.27
C HIS A 341 11.47 -2.41 -13.78
N ARG A 342 10.67 -3.44 -13.44
CA ARG A 342 11.11 -4.80 -13.09
C ARG A 342 9.99 -5.78 -13.38
N HIS A 343 10.33 -7.00 -13.78
CA HIS A 343 9.33 -8.07 -13.89
C HIS A 343 8.63 -8.30 -12.54
N ASP A 344 7.32 -8.11 -12.52
CA ASP A 344 6.52 -8.24 -11.33
C ASP A 344 5.23 -9.03 -11.60
N PRO A 345 5.12 -10.29 -11.13
CA PRO A 345 3.94 -11.10 -11.35
C PRO A 345 2.68 -10.54 -10.68
N GLY A 346 2.84 -9.70 -9.64
CA GLY A 346 1.75 -9.08 -8.89
C GLY A 346 1.30 -7.71 -9.41
N VAL A 347 1.86 -7.23 -10.54
CA VAL A 347 1.61 -5.88 -11.06
C VAL A 347 0.13 -5.57 -11.28
N GLY A 348 -0.68 -6.57 -11.64
CA GLY A 348 -2.13 -6.42 -11.82
C GLY A 348 -2.85 -5.96 -10.55
N SER A 349 -2.33 -6.34 -9.38
CA SER A 349 -2.92 -5.95 -8.08
C SER A 349 -2.74 -4.47 -7.72
N LEU A 350 -1.96 -3.72 -8.51
CA LEU A 350 -1.64 -2.30 -8.33
C LEU A 350 -2.44 -1.38 -9.27
N TRP A 351 -3.26 -1.97 -10.13
CA TRP A 351 -3.85 -1.26 -11.26
C TRP A 351 -5.13 -0.49 -10.89
N TYR A 352 -5.25 0.73 -11.41
CA TYR A 352 -6.48 1.54 -11.36
C TYR A 352 -6.93 1.96 -12.77
N PRO A 353 -8.22 2.31 -12.96
CA PRO A 353 -8.75 2.71 -14.26
C PRO A 353 -8.02 3.87 -14.95
N ASN A 354 -7.38 4.78 -14.22
CA ASN A 354 -6.64 5.90 -14.79
C ASN A 354 -5.20 5.57 -15.22
N LEU A 355 -4.76 4.31 -15.08
CA LEU A 355 -3.41 3.86 -15.40
C LEU A 355 -3.36 3.16 -16.77
N TRP A 356 -2.34 3.53 -17.56
CA TRP A 356 -1.90 2.79 -18.74
C TRP A 356 -0.51 2.26 -18.48
N VAL A 357 -0.31 0.95 -18.59
CA VAL A 357 0.90 0.29 -18.12
C VAL A 357 1.73 -0.19 -19.31
N ILE A 358 2.93 0.38 -19.47
CA ILE A 358 3.98 -0.15 -20.33
C ILE A 358 4.64 -1.33 -19.63
N THR A 359 4.72 -2.45 -20.32
CA THR A 359 5.20 -3.74 -19.81
C THR A 359 6.07 -4.45 -20.84
N ASP A 360 7.02 -5.27 -20.41
CA ASP A 360 7.85 -6.12 -21.29
C ASP A 360 7.13 -7.37 -21.83
N ARG A 361 5.95 -7.70 -21.28
CA ARG A 361 5.18 -8.91 -21.60
C ARG A 361 3.71 -8.74 -21.28
N ASN A 362 2.87 -9.62 -21.82
CA ASN A 362 1.44 -9.67 -21.50
C ASN A 362 1.18 -10.15 -20.06
N TYR A 363 0.36 -9.41 -19.30
CA TYR A 363 -0.08 -9.78 -17.95
C TYR A 363 -1.59 -10.05 -17.95
N GLN A 364 -1.99 -11.29 -17.71
CA GLN A 364 -3.40 -11.68 -17.73
C GLN A 364 -4.26 -10.95 -16.69
N THR A 365 -3.65 -10.46 -15.62
CA THR A 365 -4.30 -9.72 -14.52
C THR A 365 -4.49 -8.25 -14.83
N LEU A 366 -3.83 -7.70 -15.86
CA LEU A 366 -4.04 -6.34 -16.33
C LEU A 366 -5.10 -6.33 -17.45
N PRO A 367 -6.02 -5.36 -17.47
CA PRO A 367 -6.93 -5.21 -18.60
C PRO A 367 -6.16 -4.96 -19.89
N ALA A 368 -6.43 -5.74 -20.94
CA ALA A 368 -5.72 -5.65 -22.22
C ALA A 368 -5.81 -4.24 -22.85
N SER A 369 -6.92 -3.51 -22.65
CA SER A 369 -7.10 -2.13 -23.10
C SER A 369 -6.24 -1.09 -22.37
N ARG A 370 -5.58 -1.50 -21.29
CA ARG A 370 -4.75 -0.66 -20.41
C ARG A 370 -3.29 -1.04 -20.43
N GLN A 371 -2.96 -2.12 -21.11
CA GLN A 371 -1.61 -2.61 -21.21
C GLN A 371 -1.02 -2.23 -22.57
N ILE A 372 0.20 -1.71 -22.55
CA ILE A 372 1.01 -1.40 -23.72
C ILE A 372 2.21 -2.35 -23.68
N VAL A 373 2.09 -3.47 -24.39
CA VAL A 373 3.18 -4.45 -24.46
C VAL A 373 4.29 -3.90 -25.34
N CYS A 374 5.45 -3.65 -24.76
CA CYS A 374 6.62 -3.14 -25.44
C CYS A 374 7.27 -4.24 -26.30
N PRO A 375 7.55 -4.01 -27.59
CA PRO A 375 8.34 -4.90 -28.42
C PRO A 375 9.72 -5.18 -27.82
N ALA A 376 10.25 -6.39 -28.04
CA ALA A 376 11.52 -6.84 -27.44
C ALA A 376 12.75 -6.02 -27.86
N ASP A 377 12.69 -5.35 -29.01
CA ASP A 377 13.72 -4.44 -29.52
C ASP A 377 13.60 -3.01 -28.97
N LYS A 378 12.56 -2.73 -28.18
CA LYS A 378 12.23 -1.42 -27.62
C LYS A 378 12.40 -1.33 -26.11
N PHE A 379 13.06 -2.31 -25.50
CA PHE A 379 13.52 -2.21 -24.12
C PHE A 379 14.81 -3.00 -23.91
N ALA A 380 15.56 -2.61 -22.88
CA ALA A 380 16.70 -3.36 -22.38
C ALA A 380 16.40 -3.84 -20.95
N THR A 381 16.94 -5.00 -20.60
CA THR A 381 16.92 -5.51 -19.23
C THR A 381 18.35 -5.56 -18.69
N SER A 382 18.59 -4.92 -17.54
CA SER A 382 19.88 -4.97 -16.86
C SER A 382 20.15 -6.35 -16.25
N GLN A 383 21.39 -6.58 -15.79
CA GLN A 383 21.74 -7.82 -15.07
C GLN A 383 20.90 -8.02 -13.79
N ASP A 384 20.49 -6.93 -13.14
CA ASP A 384 19.65 -6.94 -11.94
C ASP A 384 18.13 -7.05 -12.25
N GLY A 385 17.79 -7.30 -13.52
CA GLY A 385 16.40 -7.45 -13.97
C GLY A 385 15.61 -6.13 -14.03
N LEU A 386 16.31 -4.98 -14.07
CA LEU A 386 15.68 -3.68 -14.25
C LEU A 386 15.40 -3.44 -15.74
N ILE A 387 14.22 -2.92 -16.05
CA ILE A 387 13.76 -2.73 -17.43
C ILE A 387 13.80 -1.24 -17.77
N SER A 388 14.45 -0.90 -18.88
CA SER A 388 14.47 0.46 -19.43
C SER A 388 13.91 0.44 -20.84
N TYR A 389 12.84 1.21 -21.05
CA TYR A 389 12.18 1.33 -22.36
C TYR A 389 12.88 2.36 -23.24
N ASP A 390 12.82 2.16 -24.55
CA ASP A 390 13.22 3.15 -25.57
C ASP A 390 12.39 4.45 -25.38
N PRO A 391 13.03 5.64 -25.36
CA PRO A 391 12.32 6.90 -25.13
C PRO A 391 11.30 7.23 -26.22
N ASP A 392 11.55 6.86 -27.48
CA ASP A 392 10.59 7.08 -28.57
C ASP A 392 9.32 6.26 -28.35
N PHE A 393 9.47 5.02 -27.89
CA PHE A 393 8.33 4.16 -27.58
C PHE A 393 7.51 4.69 -26.40
N LEU A 394 8.19 5.21 -25.37
CA LEU A 394 7.54 5.87 -24.24
C LEU A 394 6.74 7.10 -24.69
N LEU A 395 7.33 7.94 -25.54
CA LEU A 395 6.70 9.16 -26.06
C LEU A 395 5.50 8.84 -26.97
N GLU A 396 5.62 7.82 -27.84
CA GLU A 396 4.49 7.35 -28.65
C GLU A 396 3.34 6.87 -27.75
N SER A 397 3.66 6.13 -26.69
CA SER A 397 2.68 5.65 -25.72
C SER A 397 2.03 6.80 -24.95
N PHE A 398 2.78 7.86 -24.65
CA PHE A 398 2.26 9.07 -24.03
C PHE A 398 1.30 9.84 -24.93
N ASP A 399 1.60 9.96 -26.22
CA ASP A 399 0.72 10.63 -27.18
C ASP A 399 -0.63 9.91 -27.31
N ARG A 400 -0.67 8.59 -27.13
CA ARG A 400 -1.92 7.81 -27.07
C ARG A 400 -2.85 8.26 -25.93
N LEU A 401 -2.31 8.68 -24.78
CA LEU A 401 -3.12 9.23 -23.67
C LEU A 401 -3.92 10.47 -24.06
N SER A 402 -3.47 11.20 -25.08
CA SER A 402 -4.09 12.47 -25.49
C SER A 402 -5.20 12.32 -26.53
N SER A 403 -5.31 11.13 -27.14
CA SER A 403 -6.29 10.86 -28.19
C SER A 403 -7.72 10.83 -27.65
N PRO A 404 -8.73 11.36 -28.38
CA PRO A 404 -10.14 11.30 -27.99
C PRO A 404 -10.64 9.89 -27.66
N ALA A 405 -10.13 8.86 -28.36
CA ALA A 405 -10.48 7.45 -28.11
C ALA A 405 -10.08 6.94 -26.72
N PHE A 406 -9.25 7.71 -25.99
CA PHE A 406 -8.80 7.39 -24.62
C PHE A 406 -9.40 8.32 -23.55
N ARG A 407 -10.23 9.31 -23.92
CA ARG A 407 -10.76 10.35 -23.00
C ARG A 407 -12.03 9.97 -22.23
N ASP A 408 -12.68 8.85 -22.55
CA ASP A 408 -13.99 8.45 -21.98
C ASP A 408 -14.00 8.09 -20.48
N PHE A 409 -12.92 8.34 -19.74
CA PHE A 409 -12.80 7.98 -18.32
C PHE A 409 -13.09 9.10 -17.33
N ALA A 410 -13.12 10.37 -17.76
CA ALA A 410 -13.45 11.49 -16.87
C ALA A 410 -14.91 11.46 -16.35
N GLN A 411 -15.78 10.63 -16.94
CA GLN A 411 -17.20 10.54 -16.57
C GLN A 411 -17.50 9.52 -15.45
N TYR A 412 -16.58 8.59 -15.13
CA TYR A 412 -16.85 7.57 -14.12
C TYR A 412 -16.68 8.05 -12.65
N ASP A 413 -15.89 9.10 -12.38
CA ASP A 413 -15.61 9.57 -11.01
C ASP A 413 -16.46 10.80 -10.59
N THR A 414 -17.19 11.43 -11.53
CA THR A 414 -18.00 12.63 -11.22
C THR A 414 -19.44 12.32 -10.84
N GLN A 415 -19.99 11.15 -11.21
CA GLN A 415 -21.38 10.80 -10.87
C GLN A 415 -21.57 10.33 -9.42
N ASP A 416 -20.54 9.76 -8.78
CA ASP A 416 -20.66 9.24 -7.40
C ASP A 416 -20.23 10.26 -6.31
N ARG A 417 -19.59 11.37 -6.66
CA ARG A 417 -19.17 12.39 -5.67
C ARG A 417 -20.23 13.45 -5.37
N CYS A 418 -21.33 13.49 -6.14
CA CYS A 418 -22.44 14.42 -5.90
C CYS A 418 -23.64 13.77 -5.17
N ALA A 419 -23.52 12.50 -4.77
CA ALA A 419 -24.52 11.76 -4.02
C ALA A 419 -23.92 11.21 -2.71
N GLY A 420 -23.58 12.10 -1.77
CA GLY A 420 -23.07 11.76 -0.45
C GLY A 420 -23.17 12.93 0.51
#